data_AF-A0A9X0R3J5-F1
#
_entry.id   AF-A0A9X0R3J5-F1
#
_cell.length_a   1.000
_cell.length_b   1.000
_cell.length_c   1.000
_cell.angle_alpha   90.00
_cell.angle_beta   90.00
_cell.angle_gamma   90.00
#
_symmetry.space_group_name_H-M   'P 1'
#
loop_
_entity.id
_entity.type
_entity.pdbx_description
1 polymer ?
#
loop_
_entity_poly.entity_id
_entity_poly.type
_entity_poly.pdbx_seq_one_letter_code
_entity_poly.pdbx_strand_id
1 'polypeptide(L)'
;MTQLAPAPDVGSLAAEVLRRARIKVPFWRILTGKRTVLVTTAVVVVAHALYLLRPHEPVAGEEDPVARVLATVAAGIAFAFTYVQWHLGREEASYDKYYDRMRLVNEHIDAAGREYARLRELAPKEEPASWLLDHHRNMITFAELDNLEYVLGKRRLNYVEDDLVERAVRTFRAQCAQAWFCEKVRFWTVQTELGYRPRTRAAARFLAGLDTEKNA
;
A
#
# COMPACT_ATOMS: atom_id res chain seq x y z
N MET A 1 -37.20 -4.51 14.68
CA MET A 1 -36.10 -5.49 14.54
C MET A 1 -35.57 -5.41 13.12
N THR A 2 -34.49 -4.67 12.91
CA THR A 2 -33.89 -4.50 11.58
C THR A 2 -33.01 -5.73 11.32
N GLN A 3 -33.42 -6.60 10.39
CA GLN A 3 -32.57 -7.70 9.95
C GLN A 3 -31.32 -7.12 9.28
N LEU A 4 -30.17 -7.26 9.94
CA LEU A 4 -28.87 -7.02 9.32
C LEU A 4 -28.72 -8.01 8.16
N ALA A 5 -28.50 -7.47 6.96
CA ALA A 5 -28.19 -8.27 5.78
C ALA A 5 -27.03 -9.24 6.10
N PRO A 6 -27.06 -10.47 5.55
CA PRO A 6 -25.99 -11.44 5.78
C PRO A 6 -24.65 -10.81 5.42
N ALA A 7 -23.67 -10.95 6.33
CA ALA A 7 -22.33 -10.44 6.10
C ALA A 7 -21.80 -11.04 4.78
N PRO A 8 -21.34 -10.22 3.82
CA PRO A 8 -20.80 -10.74 2.58
C PRO A 8 -19.60 -11.64 2.89
N ASP A 9 -19.44 -12.69 2.08
CA ASP A 9 -18.28 -13.59 2.12
C ASP A 9 -16.99 -12.76 2.20
N VAL A 10 -16.12 -13.09 3.15
CA VAL A 10 -14.97 -12.24 3.52
C VAL A 10 -13.98 -12.15 2.36
N GLY A 11 -13.84 -13.20 1.56
CA GLY A 11 -13.05 -13.17 0.32
C GLY A 11 -13.62 -12.18 -0.71
N SER A 12 -14.95 -12.04 -0.78
CA SER A 12 -15.62 -11.04 -1.64
C SER A 12 -15.40 -9.61 -1.14
N LEU A 13 -15.25 -9.41 0.18
CA LEU A 13 -15.07 -8.10 0.79
C LEU A 13 -13.70 -7.51 0.49
N ALA A 14 -12.62 -8.29 0.65
CA ALA A 14 -11.28 -7.84 0.32
C ALA A 14 -11.16 -7.50 -1.18
N ALA A 15 -11.70 -8.36 -2.05
CA ALA A 15 -11.77 -8.11 -3.48
C ALA A 15 -12.55 -6.82 -3.81
N GLU A 16 -13.67 -6.58 -3.12
CA GLU A 16 -14.47 -5.36 -3.30
C GLU A 16 -13.72 -4.10 -2.85
N VAL A 17 -13.02 -4.18 -1.72
CA VAL A 17 -12.13 -3.09 -1.23
C VAL A 17 -11.07 -2.78 -2.27
N LEU A 18 -10.39 -3.79 -2.81
CA LEU A 18 -9.38 -3.60 -3.86
C LEU A 18 -9.99 -2.98 -5.13
N ARG A 19 -11.17 -3.43 -5.53
CA ARG A 19 -11.93 -2.91 -6.67
C ARG A 19 -12.25 -1.42 -6.49
N ARG A 20 -12.82 -1.04 -5.34
CA ARG A 20 -13.18 0.36 -5.03
C ARG A 20 -11.97 1.26 -4.84
N ALA A 21 -10.92 0.74 -4.21
CA ALA A 21 -9.62 1.40 -4.12
C ALA A 21 -8.91 1.53 -5.47
N ARG A 22 -9.48 0.99 -6.56
CA ARG A 22 -8.90 0.94 -7.91
C ARG A 22 -7.49 0.33 -7.91
N ILE A 23 -7.26 -0.62 -7.00
CA ILE A 23 -6.03 -1.39 -6.92
C ILE A 23 -6.19 -2.54 -7.92
N LYS A 24 -5.84 -2.24 -9.18
CA LYS A 24 -5.60 -3.28 -10.16
C LYS A 24 -4.24 -3.89 -9.83
N VAL A 25 -4.13 -5.22 -9.86
CA VAL A 25 -2.87 -5.97 -9.73
C VAL A 25 -2.33 -6.42 -11.11
N PRO A 26 -2.15 -5.57 -12.14
CA PRO A 26 -1.49 -6.05 -13.34
C PRO A 26 0.02 -5.99 -13.10
N PHE A 27 0.66 -7.14 -13.12
CA PHE A 27 2.12 -7.30 -13.22
C PHE A 27 2.73 -6.33 -14.27
N TRP A 28 2.03 -6.12 -15.39
CA TRP A 28 2.41 -5.17 -16.45
C TRP A 28 2.45 -3.70 -16.02
N ARG A 29 1.75 -3.29 -14.95
CA ARG A 29 1.79 -1.89 -14.51
C ARG A 29 3.12 -1.48 -13.90
N ILE A 30 3.85 -2.44 -13.31
CA ILE A 30 5.22 -2.26 -12.81
C ILE A 30 6.14 -1.81 -13.95
N LEU A 31 5.93 -2.35 -15.16
CA LEU A 31 6.63 -1.95 -16.38
C LEU A 31 6.11 -0.61 -16.94
N THR A 32 4.80 -0.37 -16.91
CA THR A 32 4.22 0.85 -17.55
C THR A 32 4.46 2.16 -16.80
N GLY A 33 4.69 2.15 -15.49
CA GLY A 33 5.00 3.38 -14.73
C GLY A 33 6.41 3.92 -15.01
N LYS A 34 7.26 3.11 -15.65
CA LYS A 34 8.70 3.35 -15.83
C LYS A 34 9.09 3.28 -17.32
N ARG A 35 8.13 3.62 -18.19
CA ARG A 35 8.24 3.58 -19.65
C ARG A 35 9.47 4.32 -20.15
N THR A 36 9.83 5.47 -19.57
CA THR A 36 10.97 6.25 -20.05
C THR A 36 12.27 5.48 -19.97
N VAL A 37 12.59 4.84 -18.83
CA VAL A 37 13.85 4.10 -18.69
C VAL A 37 13.84 2.85 -19.57
N LEU A 38 12.73 2.10 -19.61
CA LEU A 38 12.62 0.92 -20.47
C LEU A 38 12.72 1.27 -21.96
N VAL A 39 12.09 2.36 -22.39
CA VAL A 39 12.16 2.86 -23.78
C VAL A 39 13.57 3.34 -24.09
N THR A 40 14.20 4.13 -23.22
CA THR A 40 15.59 4.59 -23.43
C THR A 40 16.55 3.41 -23.50
N THR A 41 16.44 2.43 -22.60
CA THR A 41 17.26 1.21 -22.66
C THR A 41 17.02 0.45 -23.96
N ALA A 42 15.77 0.26 -24.37
CA ALA A 42 15.45 -0.41 -25.63
C ALA A 42 16.03 0.35 -26.84
N VAL A 43 15.91 1.68 -26.89
CA VAL A 43 16.46 2.52 -27.97
C VAL A 43 17.98 2.40 -28.02
N VAL A 44 18.67 2.47 -26.87
CA VAL A 44 20.13 2.34 -26.80
C VAL A 44 20.57 0.95 -27.25
N VAL A 45 19.90 -0.11 -26.79
CA VAL A 45 20.20 -1.50 -27.16
C VAL A 45 20.02 -1.73 -28.65
N VAL A 46 18.93 -1.25 -29.23
CA VAL A 46 18.66 -1.37 -30.68
C VAL A 46 19.68 -0.55 -31.48
N ALA A 47 19.93 0.71 -31.10
CA ALA A 47 20.91 1.55 -31.78
C ALA A 47 22.32 0.94 -31.75
N HIS A 48 22.72 0.39 -30.61
CA HIS A 48 24.02 -0.28 -30.45
C HIS A 48 24.08 -1.59 -31.24
N ALA A 49 23.03 -2.41 -31.22
CA ALA A 49 22.94 -3.61 -32.04
C ALA A 49 23.03 -3.30 -33.54
N LEU A 50 22.33 -2.27 -34.02
CA LEU A 50 22.40 -1.81 -35.40
C LEU A 50 23.78 -1.26 -35.77
N TYR A 51 24.45 -0.57 -34.84
CA TYR A 51 25.83 -0.13 -35.02
C TYR A 51 26.79 -1.32 -35.19
N LEU A 52 26.66 -2.34 -34.35
CA LEU A 52 27.49 -3.56 -34.41
C LEU A 52 27.26 -4.39 -35.69
N LEU A 53 26.09 -4.26 -36.31
CA LEU A 53 25.77 -4.92 -37.59
C LEU A 53 26.27 -4.13 -38.81
N ARG A 54 26.83 -2.92 -38.64
CA ARG A 54 27.43 -2.22 -39.78
C ARG A 54 28.64 -3.01 -40.29
N PRO A 55 28.81 -3.12 -41.61
CA PRO A 55 29.95 -3.79 -42.19
C PRO A 55 31.23 -3.02 -41.79
N HIS A 56 32.02 -3.64 -40.92
CA HIS A 56 33.39 -3.25 -40.62
C HIS A 56 34.32 -4.18 -41.40
N GLU A 57 35.47 -3.66 -41.85
CA GLU A 57 36.48 -4.52 -42.45
C GLU A 57 36.86 -5.61 -41.44
N PRO A 58 36.78 -6.90 -41.81
CA PRO A 58 36.99 -7.99 -40.86
C PRO A 58 38.42 -7.92 -40.33
N VAL A 59 38.57 -7.62 -39.04
CA VAL A 59 39.87 -7.69 -38.37
C VAL A 59 40.12 -9.16 -38.05
N ALA A 60 41.30 -9.67 -38.40
CA ALA A 60 41.65 -11.07 -38.15
C ALA A 60 41.59 -11.38 -36.64
N GLY A 61 40.75 -12.33 -36.24
CA GLY A 61 40.53 -12.74 -34.84
C GLY A 61 39.32 -12.09 -34.16
N GLU A 62 38.49 -11.35 -34.88
CA GLU A 62 37.33 -10.66 -34.30
C GLU A 62 36.12 -11.60 -34.08
N GLU A 63 35.42 -11.40 -32.95
CA GLU A 63 34.26 -12.19 -32.55
C GLU A 63 33.07 -12.07 -33.53
N ASP A 64 32.28 -13.16 -33.62
CA ASP A 64 31.06 -13.23 -34.43
C ASP A 64 30.14 -12.02 -34.16
N PRO A 65 29.80 -11.19 -35.17
CA PRO A 65 28.93 -10.03 -35.01
C PRO A 65 27.56 -10.40 -34.42
N VAL A 66 27.06 -11.62 -34.65
CA VAL A 66 25.82 -12.11 -34.04
C VAL A 66 25.98 -12.25 -32.53
N ALA A 67 27.11 -12.81 -32.07
CA ALA A 67 27.40 -12.95 -30.64
C ALA A 67 27.45 -11.59 -29.93
N ARG A 68 28.05 -10.57 -30.56
CA ARG A 68 28.10 -9.19 -30.02
C ARG A 68 26.72 -8.53 -29.90
N VAL A 69 25.86 -8.74 -30.89
CA VAL A 69 24.46 -8.28 -30.85
C VAL A 69 23.70 -8.98 -29.71
N LEU A 70 23.81 -10.31 -29.61
CA LEU A 70 23.18 -11.07 -28.54
C LEU A 70 23.65 -10.63 -27.15
N ALA A 71 24.96 -10.40 -26.99
CA ALA A 71 25.52 -9.88 -25.75
C ALA A 71 24.98 -8.49 -25.40
N THR A 72 24.86 -7.59 -26.38
CA THR A 72 24.29 -6.25 -26.20
C THR A 72 22.82 -6.32 -25.76
N VAL A 73 22.02 -7.17 -26.42
CA VAL A 73 20.61 -7.36 -26.08
C VAL A 73 20.47 -7.94 -24.67
N ALA A 74 21.25 -8.97 -24.34
CA ALA A 74 21.26 -9.58 -23.02
C ALA A 74 21.64 -8.58 -21.92
N ALA A 75 22.70 -7.78 -22.14
CA ALA A 75 23.12 -6.73 -21.21
C ALA A 75 22.03 -5.66 -21.01
N GLY A 76 21.34 -5.28 -22.10
CA GLY A 76 20.21 -4.36 -22.05
C GLY A 76 19.04 -4.87 -21.21
N ILE A 77 18.65 -6.14 -21.42
CA ILE A 77 17.60 -6.80 -20.64
C ILE A 77 17.99 -6.87 -19.17
N ALA A 78 19.23 -7.30 -18.87
CA ALA A 78 19.74 -7.37 -17.51
C ALA A 78 19.72 -6.00 -16.82
N PHE A 79 20.15 -4.93 -17.50
CA PHE A 79 20.11 -3.57 -16.97
C PHE A 79 18.68 -3.12 -16.66
N ALA A 80 17.75 -3.31 -17.60
CA ALA A 80 16.34 -2.96 -17.41
C ALA A 80 15.73 -3.70 -16.23
N PHE A 81 16.01 -5.00 -16.10
CA PHE A 81 15.53 -5.83 -15.00
C PHE A 81 16.09 -5.37 -13.65
N THR A 82 17.40 -5.16 -13.56
CA THR A 82 18.07 -4.65 -12.35
C THR A 82 17.53 -3.28 -11.93
N TYR A 83 17.28 -2.37 -12.89
CA TYR A 83 16.68 -1.07 -12.59
C TYR A 83 15.27 -1.20 -12.00
N VAL A 84 14.44 -2.07 -12.60
CA VAL A 84 13.08 -2.34 -12.10
C VAL A 84 13.14 -2.90 -10.68
N GLN A 85 14.00 -3.88 -10.43
CA GLN A 85 14.20 -4.49 -9.11
C GLN A 85 14.69 -3.47 -8.07
N TRP A 86 15.71 -2.68 -8.41
CA TRP A 86 16.25 -1.65 -7.51
C TRP A 86 15.18 -0.65 -7.10
N HIS A 87 14.38 -0.18 -8.06
CA HIS A 87 13.33 0.78 -7.76
C HIS A 87 12.21 0.18 -6.91
N LEU A 88 11.79 -1.06 -7.21
CA LEU A 88 10.78 -1.75 -6.41
C LEU A 88 11.28 -1.98 -4.97
N GLY A 89 12.53 -2.40 -4.79
CA GLY A 89 13.14 -2.55 -3.47
C GLY A 89 13.22 -1.24 -2.70
N ARG A 90 13.41 -0.10 -3.38
CA ARG A 90 13.33 1.23 -2.75
C ARG A 90 11.92 1.60 -2.32
N GLU A 91 10.91 1.32 -3.14
CA GLU A 91 9.51 1.55 -2.76
C GLU A 91 9.14 0.68 -1.56
N GLU A 92 9.48 -0.61 -1.58
CA GLU A 92 9.28 -1.54 -0.47
C GLU A 92 9.96 -1.04 0.82
N ALA A 93 11.27 -0.75 0.76
CA ALA A 93 12.02 -0.24 1.91
C ALA A 93 11.47 1.10 2.42
N SER A 94 10.87 1.93 1.56
CA SER A 94 10.23 3.17 1.98
C SER A 94 8.94 2.92 2.77
N TYR A 95 8.17 1.89 2.40
CA TYR A 95 7.03 1.43 3.19
C TYR A 95 7.51 0.87 4.52
N ASP A 96 8.47 -0.05 4.52
CA ASP A 96 8.97 -0.66 5.76
C ASP A 96 9.47 0.39 6.75
N LYS A 97 10.28 1.36 6.30
CA LYS A 97 10.73 2.48 7.15
C LYS A 97 9.60 3.37 7.65
N TYR A 98 8.56 3.58 6.84
CA TYR A 98 7.39 4.32 7.28
C TYR A 98 6.68 3.56 8.41
N TYR A 99 6.56 2.23 8.29
CA TYR A 99 5.90 1.40 9.29
C TYR A 99 6.73 1.12 10.53
N ASP A 100 8.06 1.07 10.43
CA ASP A 100 8.93 1.03 11.60
C ASP A 100 8.73 2.27 12.48
N ARG A 101 8.56 3.45 11.87
CA ARG A 101 8.19 4.67 12.61
C ARG A 101 6.79 4.57 13.21
N MET A 102 5.83 3.97 12.49
CA MET A 102 4.50 3.73 13.04
C MET A 102 4.51 2.73 14.20
N ARG A 103 5.40 1.74 14.21
CA ARG A 103 5.53 0.81 15.33
C ARG A 103 5.93 1.53 16.61
N LEU A 104 6.88 2.47 16.54
CA LEU A 104 7.26 3.30 17.68
C LEU A 104 6.10 4.16 18.19
N VAL A 105 5.25 4.65 17.29
CA VAL A 105 4.02 5.36 17.66
C VAL A 105 3.04 4.41 18.33
N ASN A 106 2.81 3.21 17.80
CA ASN A 106 1.94 2.20 18.40
C ASN A 106 2.43 1.74 19.78
N GLU A 107 3.73 1.61 20.00
CA GLU A 107 4.31 1.33 21.32
C GLU A 107 3.98 2.45 22.34
N HIS A 108 3.95 3.71 21.89
CA HIS A 108 3.50 4.84 22.71
C HIS A 108 1.98 4.80 22.96
N ILE A 109 1.19 4.39 21.97
CA ILE A 109 -0.26 4.21 22.11
C ILE A 109 -0.57 3.16 23.16
N ASP A 110 0.15 2.04 23.14
CA ASP A 110 -0.01 0.97 24.13
C ASP A 110 0.40 1.45 25.53
N ALA A 111 1.44 2.27 25.64
CA ALA A 111 1.83 2.88 26.91
C ALA A 111 0.75 3.83 27.45
N ALA A 112 0.21 4.70 26.60
CA ALA A 112 -0.88 5.61 26.96
C ALA A 112 -2.17 4.86 27.33
N GLY A 113 -2.48 3.77 26.63
CA GLY A 113 -3.61 2.89 26.94
C GLY A 113 -3.46 2.20 28.31
N ARG A 114 -2.26 1.73 28.65
CA ARG A 114 -1.96 1.18 29.98
C ARG A 114 -2.07 2.23 31.07
N GLU A 115 -1.61 3.45 30.81
CA GLU A 115 -1.74 4.57 31.74
C GLU A 115 -3.20 4.95 31.96
N TYR A 116 -3.99 5.03 30.89
CA TYR A 116 -5.44 5.22 30.97
C TYR A 116 -6.14 4.13 31.80
N ALA A 117 -5.82 2.85 31.55
CA ALA A 117 -6.37 1.74 32.30
C ALA A 117 -6.01 1.85 33.79
N ARG A 118 -4.76 2.18 34.11
CA ARG A 118 -4.29 2.40 35.49
C ARG A 118 -5.01 3.56 36.18
N LEU A 119 -5.20 4.69 35.49
CA LEU A 119 -5.92 5.84 36.05
C LEU A 119 -7.39 5.49 36.34
N ARG A 120 -8.03 4.70 35.47
CA ARG A 120 -9.40 4.20 35.68
C ARG A 120 -9.51 3.23 36.85
N GLU A 121 -8.50 2.39 37.09
CA GLU A 121 -8.44 1.50 38.25
C GLU A 121 -8.27 2.29 39.57
N LEU A 122 -7.46 3.35 39.56
CA LEU A 122 -7.18 4.17 40.74
C LEU A 122 -8.35 5.10 41.11
N ALA A 123 -9.14 5.55 40.13
CA ALA A 123 -10.29 6.42 40.35
C ALA A 123 -11.53 5.94 39.56
N PRO A 124 -12.19 4.83 39.96
CA PRO A 124 -13.28 4.22 39.18
C PRO A 124 -14.54 5.09 39.05
N LYS A 125 -14.67 6.11 39.92
CA LYS A 125 -15.82 7.01 40.00
C LYS A 125 -15.59 8.37 39.32
N GLU A 126 -14.36 8.68 38.94
CA GLU A 126 -14.05 9.87 38.16
C GLU A 126 -13.93 9.45 36.70
N GLU A 127 -14.72 10.06 35.82
CA GLU A 127 -14.49 9.87 34.40
C GLU A 127 -13.06 10.32 34.09
N PRO A 128 -12.20 9.45 33.53
CA PRO A 128 -10.89 9.89 33.07
C PRO A 128 -11.12 11.04 32.09
N ALA A 129 -10.32 12.10 32.25
CA ALA A 129 -10.54 13.36 31.57
C ALA A 129 -10.85 13.14 30.07
N SER A 130 -11.96 13.71 29.58
CA SER A 130 -12.54 13.45 28.26
C SER A 130 -11.53 13.54 27.11
N TRP A 131 -10.53 14.43 27.24
CA TRP A 131 -9.44 14.59 26.28
C TRP A 131 -8.53 13.36 26.17
N LEU A 132 -8.26 12.64 27.27
CA LEU A 132 -7.40 11.45 27.27
C LEU A 132 -8.08 10.27 26.59
N LEU A 133 -9.40 10.10 26.83
CA LEU A 133 -10.20 9.11 26.13
C LEU A 133 -10.29 9.42 24.62
N ASP A 134 -10.51 10.69 24.26
CA ASP A 134 -10.54 11.10 22.86
C ASP A 134 -9.18 10.88 22.18
N HIS A 135 -8.09 11.24 22.85
CA HIS A 135 -6.74 10.99 22.38
C HIS A 135 -6.49 9.49 22.13
N HIS A 136 -6.82 8.62 23.09
CA HIS A 136 -6.68 7.18 22.94
C HIS A 136 -7.51 6.63 21.78
N ARG A 137 -8.75 7.09 21.61
CA ARG A 137 -9.61 6.72 20.47
C ARG A 137 -9.05 7.18 19.13
N ASN A 138 -8.51 8.40 19.05
CA ASN A 138 -7.83 8.89 17.85
C ASN A 138 -6.62 8.00 17.52
N MET A 139 -5.87 7.60 18.53
CA MET A 139 -4.70 6.77 18.38
C MET A 139 -5.02 5.38 17.82
N ILE A 140 -6.04 4.70 18.36
CA ILE A 140 -6.53 3.44 17.80
C ILE A 140 -7.00 3.63 16.35
N THR A 141 -7.71 4.74 16.07
CA THR A 141 -8.21 5.02 14.72
C THR A 141 -7.07 5.18 13.71
N PHE A 142 -6.01 5.90 14.08
CA PHE A 142 -4.84 6.05 13.21
C PHE A 142 -4.13 4.72 13.00
N ALA A 143 -3.89 3.93 14.05
CA ALA A 143 -3.24 2.63 13.92
C ALA A 143 -3.97 1.72 12.91
N GLU A 144 -5.30 1.69 12.95
CA GLU A 144 -6.11 0.89 12.02
C GLU A 144 -6.11 1.48 10.59
N LEU A 145 -6.15 2.80 10.44
CA LEU A 145 -6.06 3.46 9.12
C LEU A 145 -4.68 3.28 8.48
N ASP A 146 -3.61 3.35 9.29
CA ASP A 146 -2.23 3.10 8.86
C ASP A 146 -2.05 1.64 8.47
N ASN A 147 -2.55 0.70 9.26
CA ASN A 147 -2.55 -0.72 8.89
C ASN A 147 -3.29 -0.97 7.56
N LEU A 148 -4.44 -0.33 7.35
CA LEU A 148 -5.16 -0.42 6.09
C LEU A 148 -4.36 0.19 4.93
N GLU A 149 -3.73 1.36 5.11
CA GLU A 149 -2.86 1.97 4.10
C GLU A 149 -1.66 1.08 3.76
N TYR A 150 -1.06 0.44 4.76
CA TYR A 150 0.08 -0.45 4.61
C TYR A 150 -0.24 -1.58 3.66
N VAL A 151 -1.29 -2.31 4.02
CA VAL A 151 -1.61 -3.58 3.40
C VAL A 151 -2.13 -3.34 1.99
N LEU A 152 -2.95 -2.29 1.79
CA LEU A 152 -3.35 -1.86 0.44
C LEU A 152 -2.16 -1.33 -0.38
N GLY A 153 -1.23 -0.63 0.26
CA GLY A 153 -0.01 -0.11 -0.34
C GLY A 153 0.92 -1.23 -0.83
N LYS A 154 1.22 -2.22 0.02
CA LYS A 154 2.02 -3.40 -0.31
C LYS A 154 1.31 -4.32 -1.29
N ARG A 155 -0.01 -4.49 -1.18
CA ARG A 155 -0.77 -5.31 -2.15
C ARG A 155 -0.68 -4.75 -3.56
N ARG A 156 -0.74 -3.43 -3.70
CA ARG A 156 -0.52 -2.76 -5.00
C ARG A 156 0.85 -3.08 -5.60
N LEU A 157 1.87 -3.25 -4.77
CA LEU A 157 3.22 -3.60 -5.20
C LEU A 157 3.44 -5.11 -5.30
N ASN A 158 2.42 -5.93 -5.00
CA ASN A 158 2.49 -7.39 -4.96
C ASN A 158 3.47 -7.94 -3.90
N TYR A 159 3.64 -7.20 -2.79
CA TYR A 159 4.51 -7.56 -1.64
C TYR A 159 3.74 -8.02 -0.40
N VAL A 160 2.44 -8.30 -0.53
CA VAL A 160 1.64 -8.83 0.57
C VAL A 160 0.70 -9.91 0.04
N GLU A 161 0.58 -10.98 0.82
CA GLU A 161 -0.33 -12.09 0.55
C GLU A 161 -1.79 -11.67 0.76
N ASP A 162 -2.71 -12.33 0.04
CA ASP A 162 -4.13 -11.98 0.05
C ASP A 162 -4.78 -12.19 1.42
N ASP A 163 -4.31 -13.17 2.19
CA ASP A 163 -4.80 -13.50 3.54
C ASP A 163 -4.55 -12.36 4.54
N LEU A 164 -3.41 -11.67 4.43
CA LEU A 164 -3.07 -10.51 5.24
C LEU A 164 -3.94 -9.30 4.89
N VAL A 165 -4.24 -9.12 3.60
CA VAL A 165 -5.23 -8.12 3.14
C VAL A 165 -6.59 -8.40 3.74
N GLU A 166 -7.05 -9.64 3.63
CA GLU A 166 -8.34 -10.06 4.16
C GLU A 166 -8.42 -9.84 5.67
N ARG A 167 -7.37 -10.22 6.41
CA ARG A 167 -7.29 -10.04 7.86
C ARG A 167 -7.37 -8.57 8.25
N ALA A 168 -6.58 -7.70 7.59
CA ALA A 168 -6.58 -6.27 7.88
C ALA A 168 -7.97 -5.65 7.60
N VAL A 169 -8.57 -5.98 6.46
CA VAL A 169 -9.92 -5.51 6.08
C VAL A 169 -10.98 -5.98 7.09
N ARG A 170 -10.91 -7.24 7.52
CA ARG A 170 -11.84 -7.82 8.49
C ARG A 170 -11.70 -7.15 9.87
N THR A 171 -10.48 -6.97 10.35
CA THR A 171 -10.23 -6.27 11.63
C THR A 171 -10.75 -4.84 11.58
N PHE A 172 -10.42 -4.08 10.54
CA PHE A 172 -10.89 -2.70 10.38
C PHE A 172 -12.43 -2.63 10.39
N ARG A 173 -13.09 -3.52 9.65
CA ARG A 173 -14.56 -3.59 9.62
C ARG A 173 -15.16 -3.96 10.98
N ALA A 174 -14.52 -4.86 11.73
CA ALA A 174 -14.95 -5.19 13.08
C ALA A 174 -14.85 -3.97 14.01
N GLN A 175 -13.81 -3.13 13.88
CA GLN A 175 -13.69 -1.87 14.63
C GLN A 175 -14.78 -0.88 14.26
N CYS A 176 -15.21 -0.83 12.98
CA CYS A 176 -16.34 -0.02 12.54
C CYS A 176 -17.69 -0.40 13.20
N ALA A 177 -17.80 -1.54 13.88
CA ALA A 177 -18.98 -1.84 14.70
C ALA A 177 -19.09 -0.90 15.91
N GLN A 178 -17.99 -0.25 16.32
CA GLN A 178 -17.97 0.73 17.40
C GLN A 178 -18.31 2.12 16.85
N ALA A 179 -19.39 2.72 17.36
CA ALA A 179 -19.89 4.02 16.87
C ALA A 179 -18.82 5.13 16.93
N TRP A 180 -18.07 5.19 18.04
CA TRP A 180 -16.99 6.17 18.22
C TRP A 180 -15.88 6.00 17.17
N PHE A 181 -15.57 4.76 16.78
CA PHE A 181 -14.53 4.48 15.80
C PHE A 181 -14.97 4.94 14.41
N CYS A 182 -16.21 4.61 14.01
CA CYS A 182 -16.79 5.09 12.76
C CYS A 182 -16.85 6.62 12.66
N GLU A 183 -17.18 7.30 13.75
CA GLU A 183 -17.16 8.77 13.82
C GLU A 183 -15.75 9.33 13.57
N LYS A 184 -14.74 8.75 14.22
CA LYS A 184 -13.33 9.14 14.00
C LYS A 184 -12.86 8.84 12.58
N VAL A 185 -13.21 7.69 12.01
CA VAL A 185 -12.92 7.37 10.60
C VAL A 185 -13.59 8.40 9.69
N ARG A 186 -14.84 8.78 9.93
CA ARG A 186 -15.54 9.83 9.17
C ARG A 186 -14.77 11.16 9.26
N PHE A 187 -14.39 11.58 10.46
CA PHE A 187 -13.61 12.80 10.66
C PHE A 187 -12.30 12.79 9.85
N TRP A 188 -11.46 11.76 10.05
CA TRP A 188 -10.12 11.69 9.46
C TRP A 188 -10.09 11.35 7.96
N THR A 189 -11.16 10.76 7.43
CA THR A 189 -11.21 10.39 6.01
C THR A 189 -12.04 11.35 5.18
N VAL A 190 -13.05 12.02 5.74
CA VAL A 190 -13.97 12.92 5.01
C VAL A 190 -13.64 14.38 5.26
N GLN A 191 -13.44 14.80 6.51
CA GLN A 191 -13.37 16.22 6.85
C GLN A 191 -11.97 16.82 6.69
N THR A 192 -10.92 16.04 6.99
CA THR A 192 -9.56 16.58 6.99
C THR A 192 -8.86 16.50 5.62
N GLU A 193 -9.30 15.61 4.71
CA GLU A 193 -8.71 15.26 3.39
C GLU A 193 -7.17 15.05 3.33
N LEU A 194 -6.46 15.21 4.44
CA LEU A 194 -5.01 15.20 4.61
C LEU A 194 -4.62 13.99 5.46
N GLY A 195 -3.43 13.43 5.20
CA GLY A 195 -2.84 12.33 5.99
C GLY A 195 -2.80 10.99 5.27
N TYR A 196 -3.90 10.58 4.62
CA TYR A 196 -4.01 9.27 3.97
C TYR A 196 -4.14 9.35 2.45
N ARG A 197 -3.66 8.34 1.73
CA ARG A 197 -3.82 8.29 0.27
C ARG A 197 -5.30 8.21 -0.13
N PRO A 198 -5.70 8.75 -1.30
CA PRO A 198 -7.10 8.71 -1.75
C PRO A 198 -7.72 7.30 -1.77
N ARG A 199 -6.90 6.27 -2.03
CA ARG A 199 -7.32 4.87 -2.06
C ARG A 199 -7.62 4.30 -0.68
N THR A 200 -6.76 4.59 0.29
CA THR A 200 -6.96 4.24 1.70
C THR A 200 -8.25 4.87 2.20
N ARG A 201 -8.47 6.17 1.91
CA ARG A 201 -9.71 6.86 2.29
C ARG A 201 -10.94 6.23 1.65
N ALA A 202 -10.89 5.89 0.36
CA ALA A 202 -12.00 5.22 -0.31
C ALA A 202 -12.29 3.84 0.33
N ALA A 203 -11.26 3.05 0.63
CA ALA A 203 -11.41 1.77 1.31
C ALA A 203 -12.01 1.92 2.71
N ALA A 204 -11.47 2.84 3.52
CA ALA A 204 -11.94 3.09 4.88
C ALA A 204 -13.40 3.58 4.90
N ARG A 205 -13.78 4.50 4.01
CA ARG A 205 -15.16 5.00 3.88
C ARG A 205 -16.12 3.89 3.47
N PHE A 206 -15.73 3.04 2.53
CA PHE A 206 -16.51 1.88 2.13
C PHE A 206 -16.72 0.91 3.32
N LEU A 207 -15.65 0.59 4.04
CA LEU A 207 -15.69 -0.33 5.19
C LEU A 207 -16.50 0.24 6.37
N ALA A 208 -16.48 1.55 6.56
CA ALA A 208 -17.28 2.26 7.55
C ALA A 208 -18.73 2.54 7.09
N GLY A 209 -19.11 2.13 5.87
CA GLY A 209 -20.47 2.36 5.34
C GLY A 209 -20.78 3.83 5.04
N LEU A 210 -19.76 4.67 4.83
CA LEU A 210 -19.91 6.12 4.61
C LEU A 210 -20.15 6.49 3.14
N ASP A 211 -19.96 5.54 2.21
CA ASP A 211 -20.09 5.77 0.76
C ASP A 211 -21.56 5.83 0.27
N THR A 212 -22.55 5.54 1.13
CA THR A 212 -23.98 5.48 0.73
C THR A 212 -24.65 6.85 0.58
N GLU A 213 -24.05 7.93 1.10
CA GLU A 213 -24.67 9.26 1.11
C GLU A 213 -24.60 10.00 -0.26
N LYS A 214 -23.96 9.44 -1.30
CA LYS A 214 -23.87 10.08 -2.63
C LYS A 214 -24.92 9.62 -3.66
N ASN A 215 -25.77 8.65 -3.31
CA ASN A 215 -26.80 8.10 -4.20
C ASN A 215 -28.23 8.27 -3.64
N ALA A 216 -28.43 9.13 -2.64
CA ALA A 216 -29.73 9.56 -2.14
C ALA A 216 -29.90 11.06 -2.44
#